data_AF-A0AAF0QNN3-F1
#
_entry.id   AF-A0AAF0QNN3-F1
#
_cell.length_a   1.000
_cell.length_b   1.000
_cell.length_c   1.000
_cell.angle_alpha   90.00
_cell.angle_beta   90.00
_cell.angle_gamma   90.00
#
_symmetry.space_group_name_H-M   'P 1'
#
loop_
_entity.id
_entity.type
_entity.pdbx_description
1 polymer ?
#
loop_
_entity_poly.entity_id
_entity_poly.type
_entity_poly.pdbx_seq_one_letter_code
_entity_poly.pdbx_strand_id
1 'polypeptide(L)'
;MVTLGQLQTFFVLFYLSQGSFETTFLPSQVSAVEQLQVMASKRHYKEAAAQLEAVNQLCSHFEAYRDIPKITELREKFKSIKQVLKSHVFSDFSSLGTGKETEESNLLQQLSDACLVVDALEPSVREELVKIFCNRELTSYQQIFEGAELAKLDKTERRYAWIKRRLRTNEEIWKIFPRSWHVDYLLCIQFCKLTRSQLVEILVSMKEKPDVATLLTESKLEGEFEDMIKELWGERWVKYACLQASGTKEGIMMLWDSRLWRGEVLEIGSYILTCKFEAMLQDYKCHITGVYAPNCTFEREHVWEEIGAVRSFFEGPWAVCDDFNVTRFPSEKIARGEHQQ
;
A
#
# COMPACT_ATOMS: atom_id res chain seq x y z
N MET A 1 23.99 -43.32 -26.44
CA MET A 1 25.45 -43.42 -26.23
C MET A 1 26.06 -42.10 -26.70
N VAL A 2 26.34 -41.18 -25.77
CA VAL A 2 27.05 -39.93 -26.08
C VAL A 2 28.53 -40.29 -26.14
N THR A 3 29.15 -40.13 -27.31
CA THR A 3 30.57 -40.46 -27.52
C THR A 3 31.46 -39.59 -26.63
N LEU A 4 32.51 -40.18 -26.03
CA LEU A 4 33.44 -39.53 -25.09
C LEU A 4 33.94 -38.13 -25.53
N GLY A 5 34.03 -37.87 -26.85
CA GLY A 5 34.42 -36.57 -27.41
C GLY A 5 33.44 -35.41 -27.13
N GLN A 6 32.13 -35.67 -26.99
CA GLN A 6 31.14 -34.61 -26.71
C GLN A 6 31.15 -34.18 -25.23
N LEU A 7 31.49 -35.08 -24.30
CA LEU A 7 31.67 -34.75 -22.88
C LEU A 7 32.93 -33.91 -22.64
N GLN A 8 33.98 -34.12 -23.43
CA GLN A 8 35.23 -33.37 -23.32
C GLN A 8 35.08 -31.93 -23.84
N THR A 9 34.31 -31.70 -24.91
CA THR A 9 34.00 -30.34 -25.40
C THR A 9 33.09 -29.57 -24.42
N PHE A 10 32.14 -30.24 -23.76
CA PHE A 10 31.32 -29.63 -22.71
C PHE A 10 32.13 -29.26 -21.46
N PHE A 11 33.05 -30.11 -21.02
CA PHE A 11 33.92 -29.80 -19.88
C PHE A 11 34.88 -28.65 -20.17
N VAL A 12 35.42 -28.55 -21.38
CA VAL A 12 36.32 -27.45 -21.77
C VAL A 12 35.57 -26.12 -21.90
N LEU A 13 34.34 -26.10 -22.43
CA LEU A 13 33.49 -24.90 -22.44
C LEU A 13 33.06 -24.47 -21.03
N PHE A 14 32.79 -25.41 -20.13
CA PHE A 14 32.44 -25.13 -18.73
C PHE A 14 33.65 -24.59 -17.93
N TYR A 15 34.85 -25.14 -18.15
CA TYR A 15 36.08 -24.63 -17.53
C TYR A 15 36.52 -23.28 -18.10
N LEU A 16 36.33 -23.05 -19.41
CA LEU A 16 36.60 -21.74 -20.03
C LEU A 16 35.60 -20.69 -19.55
N SER A 17 34.31 -21.03 -19.35
CA SER A 17 33.33 -20.09 -18.81
C SER A 17 33.57 -19.76 -17.34
N GLN A 18 33.98 -20.75 -16.52
CA GLN A 18 34.40 -20.50 -15.13
C GLN A 18 35.70 -19.69 -15.05
N GLY A 19 36.67 -19.95 -15.93
CA GLY A 19 37.93 -19.20 -16.00
C GLY A 19 37.73 -17.74 -16.39
N SER A 20 36.91 -17.44 -17.41
CA SER A 20 36.55 -16.06 -17.80
C SER A 20 35.68 -15.35 -16.75
N PHE A 21 34.84 -16.12 -16.04
CA PHE A 21 34.00 -15.62 -14.97
C PHE A 21 34.83 -15.13 -13.79
N GLU A 22 35.83 -15.90 -13.35
CA GLU A 22 36.70 -15.51 -12.24
C GLU A 22 37.71 -14.41 -12.59
N THR A 23 38.22 -14.37 -13.81
CA THR A 23 39.32 -13.46 -14.19
C THR A 23 38.87 -12.12 -14.77
N THR A 24 37.68 -12.02 -15.36
CA THR A 24 37.22 -10.76 -16.01
C THR A 24 35.90 -10.26 -15.43
N PHE A 25 34.97 -11.18 -15.14
CA PHE A 25 33.63 -10.81 -14.73
C PHE A 25 33.56 -10.44 -13.23
N LEU A 26 34.04 -11.31 -12.33
CA LEU A 26 34.03 -11.04 -10.88
C LEU A 26 34.73 -9.71 -10.47
N PRO A 27 35.91 -9.34 -11.02
CA PRO A 27 36.53 -8.05 -10.69
C PRO A 27 35.69 -6.83 -11.10
N SER A 28 35.02 -6.89 -12.25
CA SER A 28 34.12 -5.81 -12.70
C SER A 28 32.91 -5.65 -11.77
N GLN A 29 32.40 -6.76 -11.24
CA GLN A 29 31.30 -6.77 -10.27
C GLN A 29 31.70 -6.22 -8.91
N VAL A 30 32.89 -6.60 -8.43
CA VAL A 30 33.46 -6.04 -7.20
C VAL A 30 33.61 -4.52 -7.33
N SER A 31 34.12 -4.03 -8.46
CA SER A 31 34.24 -2.59 -8.72
C SER A 31 32.87 -1.89 -8.78
N ALA A 32 31.86 -2.52 -9.38
CA ALA A 32 30.50 -1.98 -9.42
C ALA A 32 29.86 -1.84 -8.03
N VAL A 33 30.07 -2.83 -7.14
CA VAL A 33 29.60 -2.82 -5.76
C VAL A 33 30.36 -1.78 -4.92
N GLU A 34 31.67 -1.64 -5.11
CA GLU A 34 32.48 -0.61 -4.46
C GLU A 34 32.06 0.81 -4.88
N GLN A 35 31.79 1.03 -6.16
CA GLN A 35 31.25 2.30 -6.65
C GLN A 35 29.89 2.61 -6.04
N LEU A 36 28.99 1.62 -5.97
CA LEU A 36 27.69 1.78 -5.32
C LEU A 36 27.84 2.15 -3.83
N GLN A 37 28.81 1.58 -3.12
CA GLN A 37 29.10 1.93 -1.73
C GLN A 37 29.53 3.40 -1.59
N VAL A 38 30.34 3.90 -2.53
CA VAL A 38 30.75 5.31 -2.55
C VAL A 38 29.55 6.22 -2.84
N MET A 39 28.70 5.88 -3.80
CA MET A 39 27.48 6.65 -4.12
C MET A 39 26.50 6.68 -2.95
N ALA A 40 26.33 5.54 -2.26
CA ALA A 40 25.48 5.41 -1.08
C ALA A 40 25.96 6.29 0.08
N SER A 41 27.28 6.33 0.34
CA SER A 41 27.85 7.16 1.40
C SER A 41 27.76 8.67 1.11
N LYS A 42 27.81 9.06 -0.17
CA LYS A 42 27.64 10.45 -0.62
C LYS A 42 26.18 10.87 -0.83
N ARG A 43 25.21 9.98 -0.66
CA ARG A 43 23.77 10.22 -0.90
C ARG A 43 23.46 10.67 -2.34
N HIS A 44 24.24 10.20 -3.32
CA HIS A 44 23.96 10.42 -4.74
C HIS A 44 22.85 9.47 -5.21
N TYR A 45 21.62 9.70 -4.77
CA TYR A 45 20.52 8.74 -4.90
C TYR A 45 20.20 8.35 -6.34
N LYS A 46 20.23 9.31 -7.28
CA LYS A 46 19.97 9.04 -8.69
C LYS A 46 20.96 8.06 -9.32
N GLU A 47 22.24 8.27 -9.07
CA GLU A 47 23.33 7.41 -9.56
C GLU A 47 23.30 6.05 -8.83
N ALA A 48 23.07 6.08 -7.52
CA ALA A 48 22.96 4.87 -6.70
C ALA A 48 21.78 3.99 -7.14
N ALA A 49 20.64 4.56 -7.52
CA ALA A 49 19.46 3.82 -7.99
C ALA A 49 19.76 3.06 -9.28
N ALA A 50 20.34 3.73 -10.28
CA ALA A 50 20.70 3.11 -11.56
C ALA A 50 21.71 1.96 -11.37
N GLN A 51 22.73 2.19 -10.53
CA GLN A 51 23.73 1.18 -10.22
C GLN A 51 23.15 0.03 -9.39
N LEU A 52 22.26 0.31 -8.44
CA LEU A 52 21.58 -0.70 -7.62
C LEU A 52 20.71 -1.62 -8.48
N GLU A 53 19.97 -1.07 -9.45
CA GLU A 53 19.14 -1.83 -10.38
C GLU A 53 19.99 -2.74 -11.28
N ALA A 54 21.10 -2.23 -11.81
CA ALA A 54 22.05 -3.04 -12.58
C ALA A 54 22.62 -4.19 -11.76
N VAL A 55 23.07 -3.93 -10.52
CA VAL A 55 23.61 -4.96 -9.63
C VAL A 55 22.53 -5.97 -9.21
N ASN A 56 21.27 -5.55 -9.01
CA ASN A 56 20.16 -6.46 -8.72
C ASN A 56 19.89 -7.44 -9.86
N GLN A 57 19.82 -6.96 -11.10
CA GLN A 57 19.66 -7.82 -12.28
C GLN A 57 20.79 -8.83 -12.36
N LEU A 58 22.03 -8.38 -12.12
CA LEU A 58 23.20 -9.24 -12.10
C LEU A 58 23.14 -10.28 -10.97
N CYS A 59 22.76 -9.90 -9.75
CA CYS A 59 22.58 -10.85 -8.64
C CYS A 59 21.54 -11.93 -8.94
N SER A 60 20.48 -11.63 -9.70
CA SER A 60 19.48 -12.61 -10.10
C SER A 60 20.07 -13.73 -10.99
N HIS A 61 21.07 -13.41 -11.81
CA HIS A 61 21.79 -14.41 -12.62
C HIS A 61 22.69 -15.33 -11.80
N PHE A 62 23.10 -14.92 -10.58
CA PHE A 62 24.02 -15.68 -9.72
C PHE A 62 23.33 -16.55 -8.67
N GLU A 63 22.00 -16.67 -8.68
CA GLU A 63 21.28 -17.50 -7.72
C GLU A 63 21.71 -18.97 -7.77
N ALA A 64 22.03 -19.48 -8.97
CA ALA A 64 22.51 -20.84 -9.18
C ALA A 64 23.93 -21.11 -8.63
N TYR A 65 24.68 -20.05 -8.28
CA TYR A 65 26.08 -20.13 -7.83
C TYR A 65 26.27 -19.67 -6.38
N ARG A 66 25.19 -19.70 -5.58
CA ARG A 66 25.15 -19.21 -4.20
C ARG A 66 26.18 -19.83 -3.24
N ASP A 67 26.67 -21.03 -3.58
CA ASP A 67 27.59 -21.81 -2.74
C ASP A 67 29.07 -21.43 -2.96
N ILE A 68 29.36 -20.55 -3.93
CA ILE A 68 30.73 -20.05 -4.17
C ILE A 68 31.06 -18.96 -3.13
N PRO A 69 32.11 -19.12 -2.29
CA PRO A 69 32.40 -18.20 -1.17
C PRO A 69 32.54 -16.72 -1.58
N LYS A 70 33.17 -16.44 -2.72
CA LYS A 70 33.32 -15.07 -3.26
C LYS A 70 31.97 -14.44 -3.62
N ILE A 71 31.03 -15.24 -4.14
CA ILE A 71 29.68 -14.76 -4.50
C ILE A 71 28.88 -14.51 -3.21
N THR A 72 29.02 -15.37 -2.21
CA THR A 72 28.41 -15.16 -0.88
C THR A 72 28.92 -13.87 -0.25
N GLU A 73 30.23 -13.62 -0.25
CA GLU A 73 30.82 -12.37 0.26
C GLU A 73 30.28 -11.12 -0.46
N LEU A 74 30.18 -11.17 -1.80
CA LEU A 74 29.66 -10.08 -2.61
C LEU A 74 28.18 -9.81 -2.32
N ARG A 75 27.36 -10.86 -2.12
CA ARG A 75 25.95 -10.72 -1.75
C ARG A 75 25.78 -10.10 -0.37
N GLU A 76 26.60 -10.47 0.61
CA GLU A 76 26.55 -9.87 1.94
C GLU A 76 26.98 -8.39 1.91
N LYS A 77 28.02 -8.03 1.15
CA LYS A 77 28.38 -6.62 0.91
C LYS A 77 27.24 -5.85 0.27
N PHE A 78 26.60 -6.42 -0.76
CA PHE A 78 25.48 -5.79 -1.44
C PHE A 78 24.27 -5.61 -0.53
N LYS A 79 23.96 -6.61 0.31
CA LYS A 79 22.91 -6.54 1.33
C LYS A 79 23.20 -5.43 2.35
N SER A 80 24.45 -5.28 2.80
CA SER A 80 24.86 -4.18 3.68
C SER A 80 24.64 -2.81 3.03
N ILE A 81 25.00 -2.65 1.75
CA ILE A 81 24.79 -1.41 1.00
C ILE A 81 23.29 -1.09 0.86
N LYS A 82 22.44 -2.08 0.58
CA LYS A 82 20.98 -1.89 0.57
C LYS A 82 20.45 -1.34 1.89
N GLN A 83 20.95 -1.85 3.02
CA GLN A 83 20.56 -1.37 4.35
C GLN A 83 21.06 0.05 4.63
N VAL A 84 22.28 0.40 4.20
CA VAL A 84 22.80 1.77 4.31
C VAL A 84 21.96 2.74 3.49
N LEU A 85 21.65 2.40 2.23
CA LEU A 85 20.77 3.20 1.38
C LEU A 85 19.39 3.39 2.01
N LYS A 86 18.76 2.30 2.48
CA LYS A 86 17.48 2.37 3.20
C LYS A 86 17.56 3.33 4.39
N SER A 87 18.57 3.20 5.24
CA SER A 87 18.77 4.04 6.42
C SER A 87 18.92 5.52 6.05
N HIS A 88 19.74 5.84 5.05
CA HIS A 88 19.93 7.21 4.58
C HIS A 88 18.63 7.83 4.03
N VAL A 89 17.91 7.08 3.18
CA VAL A 89 16.62 7.53 2.63
C VAL A 89 15.64 7.81 3.76
N PHE A 90 15.48 6.89 4.72
CA PHE A 90 14.53 7.07 5.82
C PHE A 90 14.90 8.25 6.73
N SER A 91 16.20 8.46 6.97
CA SER A 91 16.70 9.61 7.71
C SER A 91 16.37 10.92 7.00
N ASP A 92 16.52 10.99 5.68
CA ASP A 92 16.24 12.21 4.90
C ASP A 92 14.76 12.51 4.78
N PHE A 93 13.92 11.49 4.61
CA PHE A 93 12.47 11.69 4.67
C PHE A 93 12.01 12.15 6.07
N SER A 94 12.68 11.72 7.13
CA SER A 94 12.35 12.12 8.50
C SER A 94 12.68 13.59 8.78
N SER A 95 13.69 14.18 8.13
CA SER A 95 14.04 15.60 8.25
C SER A 95 13.24 16.53 7.34
N LEU A 96 12.35 15.99 6.49
CA LEU A 96 11.49 16.78 5.63
C LEU A 96 10.59 17.72 6.47
N GLY A 97 10.69 19.02 6.21
CA GLY A 97 9.91 20.07 6.90
C GLY A 97 10.60 20.71 8.10
N THR A 98 11.89 20.43 8.35
CA THR A 98 12.67 21.06 9.44
C THR A 98 13.70 22.10 8.94
N GLY A 99 13.73 22.41 7.64
CA GLY A 99 14.74 23.24 6.98
C GLY A 99 14.35 24.70 6.75
N LYS A 100 15.30 25.51 6.24
CA LYS A 100 15.05 26.88 5.75
C LYS A 100 14.67 26.87 4.26
N GLU A 101 13.80 27.78 3.82
CA GLU A 101 13.19 27.82 2.47
C GLU A 101 14.17 27.63 1.28
N THR A 102 15.39 28.17 1.35
CA THR A 102 16.39 28.04 0.27
C THR A 102 17.05 26.67 0.17
N GLU A 103 17.11 25.92 1.27
CA GLU A 103 17.65 24.55 1.32
C GLU A 103 16.58 23.51 0.93
N GLU A 104 15.31 23.89 0.96
CA GLU A 104 14.19 22.99 0.68
C GLU A 104 14.14 22.54 -0.78
N SER A 105 14.41 23.42 -1.76
CA SER A 105 14.33 23.04 -3.19
C SER A 105 15.33 21.93 -3.57
N ASN A 106 16.59 22.06 -3.11
CA ASN A 106 17.61 21.03 -3.32
C ASN A 106 17.28 19.74 -2.57
N LEU A 107 16.74 19.86 -1.36
CA LEU A 107 16.29 18.71 -0.56
C LEU A 107 15.12 17.97 -1.23
N LEU A 108 14.14 18.69 -1.81
CA LEU A 108 13.01 18.10 -2.52
C LEU A 108 13.47 17.29 -3.74
N GLN A 109 14.42 17.82 -4.52
CA GLN A 109 14.99 17.08 -5.64
C GLN A 109 15.76 15.84 -5.16
N GLN A 110 16.55 15.98 -4.10
CA GLN A 110 17.29 14.86 -3.51
C GLN A 110 16.34 13.76 -3.00
N LEU A 111 15.22 14.12 -2.38
CA LEU A 111 14.19 13.18 -1.93
C LEU A 111 13.45 12.53 -3.10
N SER A 112 13.26 13.25 -4.20
CA SER A 112 12.68 12.67 -5.42
C SER A 112 13.63 11.62 -6.02
N ASP A 113 14.94 11.93 -6.05
CA ASP A 113 15.96 10.95 -6.46
C ASP A 113 16.03 9.77 -5.48
N ALA A 114 15.78 9.98 -4.19
CA ALA A 114 15.70 8.92 -3.18
C ALA A 114 14.56 7.93 -3.47
N CYS A 115 13.43 8.38 -4.04
CA CYS A 115 12.35 7.47 -4.46
C CYS A 115 12.82 6.46 -5.51
N LEU A 116 13.76 6.82 -6.39
CA LEU A 116 14.34 5.89 -7.37
C LEU A 116 15.10 4.77 -6.68
N VAL A 117 15.82 5.07 -5.59
CA VAL A 117 16.51 4.06 -4.78
C VAL A 117 15.52 3.12 -4.13
N VAL A 118 14.39 3.65 -3.61
CA VAL A 118 13.35 2.82 -2.99
C VAL A 118 12.71 1.87 -3.99
N ASP A 119 12.41 2.33 -5.21
CA ASP A 119 11.88 1.46 -6.27
C ASP A 119 12.92 0.40 -6.71
N ALA A 120 14.21 0.74 -6.71
CA ALA A 120 15.30 -0.20 -6.97
C ALA A 120 15.63 -1.14 -5.79
N LEU A 121 15.05 -0.92 -4.60
CA LEU A 121 15.15 -1.83 -3.46
C LEU A 121 14.05 -2.92 -3.57
N GLU A 122 13.31 -3.16 -2.49
CA GLU A 122 12.24 -4.16 -2.42
C GLU A 122 10.89 -3.46 -2.23
N PRO A 123 9.77 -4.00 -2.74
CA PRO A 123 8.44 -3.40 -2.57
C PRO A 123 8.07 -3.12 -1.11
N SER A 124 8.55 -3.96 -0.19
CA SER A 124 8.37 -3.81 1.26
C SER A 124 8.97 -2.50 1.81
N VAL A 125 10.08 -2.02 1.24
CA VAL A 125 10.73 -0.77 1.65
C VAL A 125 9.85 0.43 1.28
N ARG A 126 9.21 0.39 0.11
CA ARG A 126 8.26 1.42 -0.32
C ARG A 126 7.04 1.44 0.59
N GLU A 127 6.45 0.29 0.88
CA GLU A 127 5.30 0.18 1.78
C GLU A 127 5.61 0.74 3.17
N GLU A 128 6.79 0.42 3.70
CA GLU A 128 7.25 0.93 5.00
C GLU A 128 7.46 2.44 4.98
N LEU A 129 8.14 2.98 3.97
CA LEU A 129 8.39 4.42 3.83
C LEU A 129 7.08 5.21 3.72
N VAL A 130 6.18 4.78 2.83
CA VAL A 130 4.88 5.43 2.65
C VAL A 130 4.06 5.38 3.92
N LYS A 131 4.05 4.23 4.62
CA LYS A 131 3.35 4.10 5.90
C LYS A 131 3.91 5.06 6.96
N ILE A 132 5.23 5.18 7.10
CA ILE A 132 5.87 6.12 8.05
C ILE A 132 5.50 7.55 7.69
N PHE A 133 5.59 7.91 6.41
CA PHE A 133 5.23 9.24 5.94
C PHE A 133 3.77 9.57 6.27
N CYS A 134 2.81 8.73 5.86
CA CYS A 134 1.39 8.94 6.14
C CYS A 134 1.10 9.04 7.65
N ASN A 135 1.71 8.19 8.48
CA ASN A 135 1.56 8.27 9.95
C ASN A 135 2.04 9.61 10.51
N ARG A 136 3.19 10.12 10.03
CA ARG A 136 3.71 11.42 10.43
C ARG A 136 2.75 12.55 10.04
N GLU A 137 2.24 12.52 8.82
CA GLU A 137 1.26 13.51 8.33
C GLU A 137 -0.02 13.52 9.19
N LEU A 138 -0.47 12.34 9.62
CA LEU A 138 -1.67 12.17 10.46
C LEU A 138 -1.43 12.44 11.96
N THR A 139 -0.19 12.67 12.40
CA THR A 139 0.07 12.95 13.83
C THR A 139 -0.63 14.23 14.29
N SER A 140 -0.62 15.28 13.45
CA SER A 140 -1.35 16.52 13.75
C SER A 140 -2.87 16.34 13.75
N TYR A 141 -3.40 15.45 12.91
CA TYR A 141 -4.80 15.05 12.94
C TYR A 141 -5.16 14.36 14.27
N GLN A 142 -4.35 13.39 14.70
CA GLN A 142 -4.54 12.72 15.99
C GLN A 142 -4.62 13.73 17.13
N GLN A 143 -3.65 14.65 17.22
CA GLN A 143 -3.62 15.67 18.26
C GLN A 143 -4.86 16.58 18.28
N ILE A 144 -5.40 16.93 17.11
CA ILE A 144 -6.60 17.78 17.01
C ILE A 144 -7.86 17.03 17.48
N PHE A 145 -7.97 15.75 17.17
CA PHE A 145 -9.20 14.95 17.34
C PHE A 145 -9.12 13.91 18.46
N GLU A 146 -8.09 13.96 19.30
CA GLU A 146 -7.96 13.15 20.54
C GLU A 146 -8.76 13.76 21.71
N GLY A 147 -9.12 15.05 21.64
CA GLY A 147 -9.83 15.77 22.71
C GLY A 147 -11.37 15.66 22.66
N ALA A 148 -12.01 15.56 23.82
CA ALA A 148 -13.46 15.29 23.98
C ALA A 148 -14.43 16.24 23.25
N GLU A 149 -14.05 17.50 22.98
CA GLU A 149 -14.93 18.48 22.32
C GLU A 149 -14.84 18.46 20.78
N LEU A 150 -13.64 18.27 20.23
CA LEU A 150 -13.43 18.24 18.78
C LEU A 150 -13.57 16.83 18.20
N ALA A 151 -13.49 15.81 19.04
CA ALA A 151 -13.62 14.42 18.63
C ALA A 151 -15.08 13.99 18.40
N LYS A 152 -16.07 14.75 18.90
CA LYS A 152 -17.50 14.42 18.85
C LYS A 152 -18.00 14.09 17.42
N LEU A 153 -19.01 13.22 17.36
CA LEU A 153 -19.66 12.77 16.11
C LEU A 153 -20.21 13.93 15.27
N ASP A 154 -20.66 15.02 15.91
CA ASP A 154 -21.15 16.23 15.23
C ASP A 154 -20.03 17.11 14.64
N LYS A 155 -18.77 16.65 14.68
CA LYS A 155 -17.60 17.30 14.09
C LYS A 155 -16.95 16.48 12.98
N THR A 156 -17.59 15.41 12.52
CA THR A 156 -17.03 14.53 11.49
C THR A 156 -16.79 15.28 10.15
N GLU A 157 -17.61 16.27 9.78
CA GLU A 157 -17.33 17.19 8.65
C GLU A 157 -15.96 17.89 8.76
N ARG A 158 -15.55 18.27 9.98
CA ARG A 158 -14.26 18.94 10.21
C ARG A 158 -13.09 18.00 9.95
N ARG A 159 -13.28 16.70 10.14
CA ARG A 159 -12.26 15.67 9.84
C ARG A 159 -12.03 15.60 8.33
N TYR A 160 -13.10 15.59 7.52
CA TYR A 160 -13.00 15.62 6.06
C TYR A 160 -12.42 16.94 5.53
N ALA A 161 -12.83 18.08 6.10
CA ALA A 161 -12.24 19.37 5.76
C ALA A 161 -10.73 19.43 6.09
N TRP A 162 -10.30 18.76 7.15
CA TRP A 162 -8.89 18.67 7.54
C TRP A 162 -8.06 17.94 6.48
N ILE A 163 -8.48 16.74 6.04
CA ILE A 163 -7.70 15.96 5.05
C ILE A 163 -7.68 16.67 3.68
N LYS A 164 -8.80 17.28 3.26
CA LYS A 164 -8.84 18.13 2.04
C LYS A 164 -7.82 19.25 2.11
N ARG A 165 -7.74 19.96 3.24
CA ARG A 165 -6.76 21.04 3.42
C ARG A 165 -5.33 20.51 3.45
N ARG A 166 -5.10 19.35 4.07
CA ARG A 166 -3.77 18.75 4.17
C ARG A 166 -3.20 18.40 2.80
N LEU A 167 -4.02 17.82 1.93
CA LEU A 167 -3.61 17.45 0.56
C LEU A 167 -3.35 18.65 -0.36
N ARG A 168 -3.94 19.82 -0.06
CA ARG A 168 -3.69 21.07 -0.80
C ARG A 168 -2.49 21.86 -0.27
N THR A 169 -2.16 21.66 1.00
CA THR A 169 -1.06 22.36 1.65
C THR A 169 0.25 21.66 1.28
N ASN A 170 1.30 22.44 1.04
CA ASN A 170 2.64 21.94 0.68
C ASN A 170 2.62 21.03 -0.57
N GLU A 171 1.99 21.50 -1.66
CA GLU A 171 1.86 20.77 -2.94
C GLU A 171 3.20 20.16 -3.43
N GLU A 172 4.30 20.88 -3.23
CA GLU A 172 5.65 20.46 -3.61
C GLU A 172 6.13 19.19 -2.90
N ILE A 173 5.69 18.93 -1.66
CA ILE A 173 6.02 17.69 -0.93
C ILE A 173 5.35 16.49 -1.61
N TRP A 174 4.11 16.64 -2.07
CA TRP A 174 3.39 15.57 -2.74
C TRP A 174 3.99 15.23 -4.12
N LYS A 175 4.67 16.20 -4.75
CA LYS A 175 5.37 16.03 -6.04
C LYS A 175 6.68 15.24 -5.94
N ILE A 176 7.25 15.08 -4.73
CA ILE A 176 8.45 14.25 -4.50
C ILE A 176 8.18 12.81 -4.93
N PHE A 177 6.98 12.29 -4.62
CA PHE A 177 6.65 10.89 -4.80
C PHE A 177 6.24 10.56 -6.24
N PRO A 178 6.66 9.41 -6.79
CA PRO A 178 6.13 8.91 -8.05
C PRO A 178 4.61 8.72 -7.99
N ARG A 179 3.90 9.11 -9.05
CA ARG A 179 2.43 8.95 -9.14
C ARG A 179 1.97 7.49 -9.01
N SER A 180 2.84 6.54 -9.37
CA SER A 180 2.59 5.10 -9.24
C SER A 180 2.57 4.61 -7.78
N TRP A 181 3.06 5.41 -6.83
CA TRP A 181 3.05 5.07 -5.41
C TRP A 181 1.71 5.40 -4.74
N HIS A 182 0.91 6.29 -5.34
CA HIS A 182 -0.42 6.65 -4.85
C HIS A 182 -0.42 7.08 -3.37
N VAL A 183 0.57 7.87 -2.95
CA VAL A 183 0.80 8.24 -1.53
C VAL A 183 -0.37 9.05 -0.95
N ASP A 184 -0.94 9.95 -1.74
CA ASP A 184 -2.14 10.74 -1.43
C ASP A 184 -3.37 9.85 -1.19
N TYR A 185 -3.55 8.84 -2.02
CA TYR A 185 -4.60 7.83 -1.87
C TYR A 185 -4.40 6.98 -0.62
N LEU A 186 -3.17 6.50 -0.38
CA LEU A 186 -2.83 5.72 0.80
C LEU A 186 -2.99 6.52 2.10
N LEU A 187 -2.68 7.83 2.09
CA LEU A 187 -2.96 8.73 3.19
C LEU A 187 -4.46 8.80 3.49
N CYS A 188 -5.31 8.94 2.46
CA CYS A 188 -6.77 8.96 2.64
C CYS A 188 -7.28 7.66 3.26
N ILE A 189 -6.78 6.50 2.82
CA ILE A 189 -7.13 5.20 3.43
C ILE A 189 -6.74 5.17 4.91
N GLN A 190 -5.52 5.60 5.25
CA GLN A 190 -5.07 5.61 6.65
C GLN A 190 -5.87 6.59 7.50
N PHE A 191 -6.19 7.77 6.97
CA PHE A 191 -7.09 8.73 7.58
C PHE A 191 -8.46 8.13 7.88
N CYS A 192 -9.08 7.44 6.93
CA CYS A 192 -10.39 6.79 7.10
C CYS A 192 -10.31 5.71 8.19
N LYS A 193 -9.28 4.87 8.18
CA LYS A 193 -9.07 3.83 9.19
C LYS A 193 -8.93 4.42 10.59
N LEU A 194 -8.09 5.46 10.73
CA LEU A 194 -7.87 6.13 12.00
C LEU A 194 -9.14 6.84 12.50
N THR A 195 -9.86 7.52 11.61
CA THR A 195 -11.13 8.17 11.91
C THR A 195 -12.16 7.16 12.40
N ARG A 196 -12.32 6.02 11.69
CA ARG A 196 -13.20 4.93 12.10
C ARG A 196 -12.84 4.43 13.50
N SER A 197 -11.56 4.16 13.78
CA SER A 197 -11.14 3.71 15.11
C SER A 197 -11.52 4.71 16.21
N GLN A 198 -11.25 6.01 16.00
CA GLN A 198 -11.60 7.05 16.96
C GLN A 198 -13.11 7.17 17.17
N LEU A 199 -13.91 7.13 16.10
CA LEU A 199 -15.38 7.19 16.20
C LEU A 199 -15.94 5.97 16.95
N VAL A 200 -15.41 4.78 16.69
CA VAL A 200 -15.78 3.55 17.43
C VAL A 200 -15.45 3.68 18.91
N GLU A 201 -14.27 4.20 19.27
CA GLU A 201 -13.89 4.45 20.67
C GLU A 201 -14.82 5.44 21.37
N ILE A 202 -15.23 6.50 20.67
CA ILE A 202 -16.22 7.47 21.16
C ILE A 202 -17.56 6.79 21.40
N LEU A 203 -18.06 6.01 20.42
CA LEU A 203 -19.34 5.30 20.53
C LEU A 203 -19.36 4.30 21.70
N VAL A 204 -18.23 3.62 21.94
CA VAL A 204 -18.09 2.66 23.06
C VAL A 204 -18.00 3.37 24.41
N SER A 205 -17.37 4.55 24.47
CA SER A 205 -17.19 5.32 25.71
C SER A 205 -18.41 6.16 26.11
N MET A 206 -19.37 6.35 25.20
CA MET A 206 -20.62 7.05 25.48
C MET A 206 -21.49 6.27 26.48
N LYS A 207 -21.85 6.91 27.60
CA LYS A 207 -22.77 6.34 28.61
C LYS A 207 -24.24 6.31 28.14
N GLU A 208 -24.61 7.24 27.27
CA GLU A 208 -25.95 7.34 26.68
C GLU A 208 -25.87 7.10 25.18
N LYS A 209 -26.85 6.37 24.62
CA LYS A 209 -26.88 6.11 23.18
C LYS A 209 -27.00 7.45 22.44
N PRO A 210 -26.15 7.71 21.43
CA PRO A 210 -26.27 8.93 20.64
C PRO A 210 -27.63 9.01 19.96
N ASP A 211 -28.15 10.23 19.82
CA ASP A 211 -29.40 10.49 19.11
C ASP A 211 -29.30 9.99 17.65
N VAL A 212 -30.38 9.39 17.16
CA VAL A 212 -30.48 8.81 15.81
C VAL A 212 -30.22 9.89 14.75
N ALA A 213 -30.59 11.15 15.02
CA ALA A 213 -30.28 12.28 14.14
C ALA A 213 -28.77 12.51 13.99
N THR A 214 -27.99 12.36 15.06
CA THR A 214 -26.52 12.52 15.02
C THR A 214 -25.88 11.42 14.17
N LEU A 215 -26.35 10.17 14.31
CA LEU A 215 -25.90 9.04 13.49
C LEU A 215 -26.31 9.20 12.00
N LEU A 216 -27.52 9.69 11.73
CA LEU A 216 -28.00 9.97 10.37
C LEU A 216 -27.35 11.20 9.71
N THR A 217 -26.70 12.07 10.50
CA THR A 217 -25.88 13.14 9.94
C THR A 217 -24.55 12.58 9.41
N GLU A 218 -24.06 11.48 10.00
CA GLU A 218 -22.86 10.80 9.50
C GLU A 218 -23.09 10.10 8.15
N SER A 219 -24.29 9.59 7.88
CA SER A 219 -24.61 9.03 6.56
C SER A 219 -24.63 10.10 5.44
N LYS A 220 -24.77 11.39 5.77
CA LYS A 220 -24.62 12.48 4.78
C LYS A 220 -23.16 12.72 4.39
N LEU A 221 -22.20 12.27 5.20
CA LEU A 221 -20.77 12.44 4.96
C LEU A 221 -20.22 11.49 3.90
N GLU A 222 -20.94 10.40 3.58
CA GLU A 222 -20.61 9.54 2.43
C GLU A 222 -20.64 10.37 1.13
N GLY A 223 -21.60 11.26 0.97
CA GLY A 223 -21.68 12.17 -0.18
C GLY A 223 -20.53 13.18 -0.23
N GLU A 224 -20.11 13.74 0.91
CA GLU A 224 -18.96 14.65 0.96
C GLU A 224 -17.62 13.96 0.71
N PHE A 225 -17.52 12.68 1.08
CA PHE A 225 -16.38 11.82 0.78
C PHE A 225 -16.34 11.47 -0.72
N GLU A 226 -17.47 11.16 -1.34
CA GLU A 226 -17.55 11.02 -2.80
C GLU A 226 -17.10 12.29 -3.53
N ASP A 227 -17.54 13.46 -3.07
CA ASP A 227 -17.12 14.75 -3.65
C ASP A 227 -15.63 15.03 -3.41
N MET A 228 -15.10 14.61 -2.26
CA MET A 228 -13.66 14.67 -1.97
C MET A 228 -12.85 13.82 -2.93
N ILE A 229 -13.27 12.57 -3.17
CA ILE A 229 -12.63 11.63 -4.10
C ILE A 229 -12.62 12.22 -5.51
N LYS A 230 -13.77 12.76 -5.96
CA LYS A 230 -13.92 13.43 -7.25
C LYS A 230 -13.00 14.65 -7.38
N GLU A 231 -12.88 15.46 -6.32
CA GLU A 231 -12.08 16.68 -6.32
C GLU A 231 -10.56 16.42 -6.24
N LEU A 232 -10.13 15.42 -5.47
CA LEU A 232 -8.71 15.10 -5.25
C LEU A 232 -8.10 14.31 -6.41
N TRP A 233 -8.77 13.24 -6.86
CA TRP A 233 -8.22 12.35 -7.87
C TRP A 233 -8.73 12.63 -9.28
N GLY A 234 -9.72 13.53 -9.39
CA GLY A 234 -10.39 13.89 -10.64
C GLY A 234 -11.22 12.73 -11.18
N GLU A 235 -12.30 13.03 -11.91
CA GLU A 235 -13.09 12.01 -12.64
C GLU A 235 -12.28 11.22 -13.70
N ARG A 236 -11.02 11.62 -13.93
CA ARG A 236 -10.20 11.14 -15.05
C ARG A 236 -9.82 9.68 -14.96
N TRP A 237 -9.55 9.14 -13.77
CA TRP A 237 -9.04 7.77 -13.65
C TRP A 237 -9.41 7.00 -12.38
N VAL A 238 -9.97 7.61 -11.35
CA VAL A 238 -10.57 6.85 -10.24
C VAL A 238 -12.07 6.68 -10.53
N LYS A 239 -12.53 5.44 -10.57
CA LYS A 239 -13.95 5.08 -10.70
C LYS A 239 -14.41 4.38 -9.43
N TYR A 240 -15.71 4.43 -9.18
CA TYR A 240 -16.28 3.85 -7.97
C TYR A 240 -17.65 3.23 -8.22
N ALA A 241 -18.03 2.35 -7.30
CA ALA A 241 -19.35 1.78 -7.17
C ALA A 241 -19.74 1.85 -5.70
N CYS A 242 -21.01 2.13 -5.41
CA CYS A 242 -21.48 2.34 -4.06
C CYS A 242 -22.84 1.66 -3.83
N LEU A 243 -22.97 0.95 -2.72
CA LEU A 243 -24.22 0.64 -2.06
C LEU A 243 -24.41 1.69 -0.97
N GLN A 244 -25.39 2.58 -1.12
CA GLN A 244 -25.61 3.67 -0.17
C GLN A 244 -26.09 3.17 1.18
N ALA A 245 -25.64 3.82 2.26
CA ALA A 245 -26.20 3.60 3.58
C ALA A 245 -27.72 3.86 3.60
N SER A 246 -28.47 3.01 4.29
CA SER A 246 -29.93 3.16 4.44
C SER A 246 -30.38 2.81 5.85
N GLY A 247 -30.92 3.79 6.57
CA GLY A 247 -31.32 3.63 7.98
C GLY A 247 -30.09 3.39 8.87
N THR A 248 -30.03 2.24 9.54
CA THR A 248 -28.88 1.83 10.39
C THR A 248 -27.84 1.00 9.63
N LYS A 249 -28.00 0.81 8.31
CA LYS A 249 -27.08 0.03 7.47
C LYS A 249 -25.96 0.93 6.95
N GLU A 250 -24.70 0.56 7.16
CA GLU A 250 -23.54 1.23 6.56
C GLU A 250 -23.50 0.96 5.05
N GLY A 251 -22.96 1.90 4.28
CA GLY A 251 -22.75 1.73 2.84
C GLY A 251 -21.50 0.93 2.51
N ILE A 252 -21.44 0.39 1.29
CA ILE A 252 -20.24 -0.26 0.74
C ILE A 252 -19.75 0.58 -0.42
N MET A 253 -18.49 1.02 -0.39
CA MET A 253 -17.87 1.69 -1.54
C MET A 253 -16.66 0.92 -2.05
N MET A 254 -16.65 0.66 -3.35
CA MET A 254 -15.51 0.11 -4.07
C MET A 254 -14.91 1.18 -4.96
N LEU A 255 -13.59 1.35 -4.91
CA LEU A 255 -12.85 2.26 -5.79
C LEU A 255 -11.82 1.49 -6.58
N TRP A 256 -11.58 1.93 -7.82
CA TRP A 256 -10.53 1.37 -8.67
C TRP A 256 -9.93 2.40 -9.61
N ASP A 257 -8.69 2.14 -10.03
CA ASP A 257 -8.01 2.90 -11.08
C ASP A 257 -8.44 2.39 -12.46
N SER A 258 -9.16 3.21 -13.22
CA SER A 258 -9.66 2.89 -14.56
C SER A 258 -8.59 2.82 -15.64
N ARG A 259 -7.34 3.12 -15.32
CA ARG A 259 -6.18 2.86 -16.20
C ARG A 259 -5.72 1.41 -16.08
N LEU A 260 -5.93 0.80 -14.91
CA LEU A 260 -5.55 -0.58 -14.62
C LEU A 260 -6.72 -1.54 -14.81
N TRP A 261 -7.93 -1.12 -14.43
CA TRP A 261 -9.11 -1.97 -14.37
C TRP A 261 -10.35 -1.31 -14.98
N ARG A 262 -11.06 -2.03 -15.85
CA ARG A 262 -12.45 -1.72 -16.20
C ARG A 262 -13.36 -2.41 -15.18
N GLY A 263 -13.98 -1.61 -14.32
CA GLY A 263 -14.94 -2.07 -13.32
C GLY A 263 -16.39 -1.92 -13.81
N GLU A 264 -17.20 -2.94 -13.57
CA GLU A 264 -18.63 -3.00 -13.89
C GLU A 264 -19.39 -3.50 -12.67
N VAL A 265 -20.45 -2.79 -12.26
CA VAL A 265 -21.31 -3.24 -11.18
C VAL A 265 -22.20 -4.37 -11.70
N LEU A 266 -22.07 -5.55 -11.12
CA LEU A 266 -22.89 -6.71 -11.46
C LEU A 266 -24.16 -6.77 -10.62
N GLU A 267 -24.06 -6.45 -9.33
CA GLU A 267 -25.19 -6.51 -8.41
C GLU A 267 -25.02 -5.50 -7.28
N ILE A 268 -26.13 -4.84 -6.93
CA ILE A 268 -26.27 -4.01 -5.72
C ILE A 268 -27.39 -4.66 -4.89
N GLY A 269 -26.99 -5.47 -3.91
CA GLY A 269 -27.90 -6.11 -2.97
C GLY A 269 -28.23 -5.23 -1.78
N SER A 270 -28.94 -5.79 -0.79
CA SER A 270 -29.24 -5.10 0.47
C SER A 270 -28.03 -5.05 1.40
N TYR A 271 -27.08 -5.98 1.24
CA TYR A 271 -25.91 -6.15 2.09
C TYR A 271 -24.61 -6.39 1.32
N ILE A 272 -24.70 -6.52 0.00
CA ILE A 272 -23.54 -6.78 -0.86
C ILE A 272 -23.46 -5.81 -2.02
N LEU A 273 -22.24 -5.51 -2.43
CA LEU A 273 -21.92 -4.84 -3.68
C LEU A 273 -20.98 -5.75 -4.45
N THR A 274 -21.37 -6.18 -5.66
CA THR A 274 -20.52 -7.03 -6.49
C THR A 274 -20.11 -6.31 -7.76
N CYS A 275 -18.80 -6.24 -7.97
CA CYS A 275 -18.21 -5.66 -9.16
C CYS A 275 -17.37 -6.71 -9.91
N LYS A 276 -17.45 -6.67 -11.23
CA LYS A 276 -16.53 -7.35 -12.15
C LYS A 276 -15.41 -6.40 -12.52
N PHE A 277 -14.18 -6.92 -12.53
CA PHE A 277 -12.98 -6.18 -12.89
C PHE A 277 -12.25 -6.88 -14.03
N GLU A 278 -12.02 -6.15 -15.12
CA GLU A 278 -11.21 -6.60 -16.26
C GLU A 278 -9.92 -5.78 -16.31
N ALA A 279 -8.77 -6.45 -16.32
CA ALA A 279 -7.48 -5.78 -16.42
C ALA A 279 -7.33 -5.13 -17.81
N MET A 280 -6.81 -3.91 -17.87
CA MET A 280 -6.66 -3.17 -19.12
C MET A 280 -5.46 -3.63 -19.96
N LEU A 281 -4.43 -4.19 -19.30
CA LEU A 281 -3.15 -4.56 -19.92
C LEU A 281 -2.94 -6.08 -20.01
N GLN A 282 -3.84 -6.88 -19.45
CA GLN A 282 -3.74 -8.34 -19.37
C GLN A 282 -5.10 -8.94 -19.66
N ASP A 283 -5.14 -10.14 -20.26
CA ASP A 283 -6.38 -10.90 -20.40
C ASP A 283 -6.74 -11.59 -19.07
N TYR A 284 -7.07 -10.77 -18.08
CA TYR A 284 -7.44 -11.21 -16.75
C TYR A 284 -8.73 -10.54 -16.31
N LYS A 285 -9.65 -11.35 -15.80
CA LYS A 285 -10.92 -10.93 -15.23
C LYS A 285 -11.11 -11.54 -13.84
N CYS A 286 -11.64 -10.76 -12.92
CA CYS A 286 -12.03 -11.24 -11.60
C CYS A 286 -13.30 -10.54 -11.13
N HIS A 287 -13.87 -11.07 -10.05
CA HIS A 287 -15.05 -10.53 -9.41
C HIS A 287 -14.70 -10.23 -7.96
N ILE A 288 -15.21 -9.12 -7.44
CA ILE A 288 -15.08 -8.78 -6.03
C ILE A 288 -16.46 -8.46 -5.49
N THR A 289 -16.82 -9.11 -4.39
CA THR A 289 -18.01 -8.80 -3.61
C THR A 289 -17.57 -8.21 -2.28
N GLY A 290 -18.02 -6.99 -2.02
CA GLY A 290 -17.92 -6.35 -0.72
C GLY A 290 -19.17 -6.72 0.06
N VAL A 291 -18.99 -7.07 1.33
CA VAL A 291 -20.08 -7.55 2.18
C VAL A 291 -20.17 -6.68 3.42
N TYR A 292 -21.38 -6.28 3.76
CA TYR A 292 -21.71 -5.72 5.06
C TYR A 292 -22.70 -6.63 5.77
N ALA A 293 -22.18 -7.54 6.59
CA ALA A 293 -23.04 -8.48 7.29
C ALA A 293 -23.62 -7.84 8.57
N PRO A 294 -24.94 -7.86 8.78
CA PRO A 294 -25.55 -7.34 10.00
C PRO A 294 -25.26 -8.26 11.20
N ASN A 295 -25.22 -7.67 12.39
CA ASN A 295 -25.04 -8.40 13.65
C ASN A 295 -26.22 -9.34 13.95
N CYS A 296 -27.42 -9.02 13.46
CA CYS A 296 -28.62 -9.85 13.62
C CYS A 296 -28.52 -11.16 12.84
N THR A 297 -28.75 -12.30 13.49
CA THR A 297 -28.63 -13.63 12.88
C THR A 297 -29.59 -13.85 11.71
N PHE A 298 -30.80 -13.31 11.79
CA PHE A 298 -31.83 -13.44 10.74
C PHE A 298 -31.46 -12.65 9.49
N GLU A 299 -31.02 -11.40 9.65
CA GLU A 299 -30.59 -10.59 8.51
C GLU A 299 -29.29 -11.13 7.89
N ARG A 300 -28.48 -11.85 8.66
CA ARG A 300 -27.26 -12.49 8.16
C ARG A 300 -27.53 -13.65 7.21
N GLU A 301 -28.64 -14.37 7.40
CA GLU A 301 -29.08 -15.41 6.47
C GLU A 301 -29.31 -14.82 5.07
N HIS A 302 -29.91 -13.64 5.01
CA HIS A 302 -30.14 -12.90 3.76
C HIS A 302 -28.82 -12.53 3.06
N VAL A 303 -27.76 -12.22 3.82
CA VAL A 303 -26.43 -11.97 3.24
C VAL A 303 -25.89 -13.21 2.53
N TRP A 304 -26.03 -14.39 3.13
CA TRP A 304 -25.59 -15.64 2.51
C TRP A 304 -26.44 -15.99 1.27
N GLU A 305 -27.74 -15.69 1.30
CA GLU A 305 -28.61 -15.84 0.13
C GLU A 305 -28.18 -14.91 -1.00
N GLU A 306 -27.90 -13.63 -0.72
CA GLU A 306 -27.41 -12.66 -1.70
C GLU A 306 -26.05 -13.11 -2.30
N ILE A 307 -25.10 -13.53 -1.46
CA ILE A 307 -23.80 -14.06 -1.90
C ILE A 307 -23.97 -15.31 -2.76
N GLY A 308 -24.84 -16.24 -2.35
CA GLY A 308 -25.13 -17.47 -3.07
C GLY A 308 -25.78 -17.22 -4.44
N ALA A 309 -26.74 -16.29 -4.49
CA ALA A 309 -27.39 -15.86 -5.72
C ALA A 309 -26.37 -15.27 -6.69
N VAL A 310 -25.54 -14.34 -6.21
CA VAL A 310 -24.54 -13.65 -7.05
C VAL A 310 -23.48 -14.61 -7.59
N ARG A 311 -23.06 -15.62 -6.82
CA ARG A 311 -22.11 -16.62 -7.32
C ARG A 311 -22.63 -17.30 -8.60
N SER A 312 -23.94 -17.44 -8.79
CA SER A 312 -24.51 -18.06 -9.99
C SER A 312 -24.44 -17.17 -11.24
N PHE A 313 -24.12 -15.89 -11.11
CA PHE A 313 -24.15 -14.92 -12.22
C PHE A 313 -22.86 -14.88 -13.06
N PHE A 314 -21.75 -15.45 -12.58
CA PHE A 314 -20.48 -15.39 -13.29
C PHE A 314 -19.58 -16.60 -13.04
N GLU A 315 -18.55 -16.74 -13.88
CA GLU A 315 -17.48 -17.73 -13.73
C GLU A 315 -16.11 -17.05 -13.63
N GLY A 316 -15.18 -17.70 -12.92
CA GLY A 316 -13.80 -17.24 -12.77
C GLY A 316 -13.42 -16.86 -11.34
N PRO A 317 -12.24 -16.22 -11.16
CA PRO A 317 -11.75 -15.81 -9.85
C PRO A 317 -12.73 -14.86 -9.16
N TRP A 318 -12.97 -15.12 -7.88
CA TRP A 318 -13.88 -14.34 -7.04
C TRP A 318 -13.31 -14.16 -5.65
N ALA A 319 -13.29 -12.91 -5.18
CA ALA A 319 -12.96 -12.58 -3.81
C ALA A 319 -14.18 -11.98 -3.12
N VAL A 320 -14.49 -12.47 -1.93
CA VAL A 320 -15.48 -11.87 -1.04
C VAL A 320 -14.73 -11.25 0.12
N CYS A 321 -14.92 -9.95 0.31
CA CYS A 321 -14.13 -9.12 1.20
C CYS A 321 -15.03 -8.36 2.18
N ASP A 322 -14.41 -7.85 3.24
CA ASP A 322 -15.01 -6.99 4.29
C ASP A 322 -15.69 -7.76 5.44
N ASP A 323 -16.49 -7.06 6.26
CA ASP A 323 -16.97 -7.54 7.56
C ASP A 323 -18.17 -8.50 7.45
N PHE A 324 -17.90 -9.78 7.75
CA PHE A 324 -18.92 -10.83 7.81
C PHE A 324 -19.63 -10.92 9.17
N ASN A 325 -19.17 -10.21 10.21
CA ASN A 325 -19.69 -10.30 11.58
C ASN A 325 -19.92 -11.76 12.07
N VAL A 326 -19.04 -12.68 11.64
CA VAL A 326 -19.07 -14.11 11.97
C VAL A 326 -17.66 -14.58 12.30
N THR A 327 -17.53 -15.31 13.41
CA THR A 327 -16.34 -16.11 13.69
C THR A 327 -16.42 -17.43 12.92
N ARG A 328 -15.46 -17.66 12.02
CA ARG A 328 -15.27 -18.92 11.30
C ARG A 328 -14.79 -20.03 12.24
N PHE A 329 -14.04 -19.68 13.28
CA PHE A 329 -13.53 -20.61 14.30
C PHE A 329 -13.87 -20.15 15.72
N PRO A 330 -14.21 -21.07 16.65
CA PRO A 330 -14.45 -20.73 18.05
C PRO A 330 -13.26 -20.02 18.74
N SER A 331 -12.04 -20.28 18.29
CA SER A 331 -10.81 -19.65 18.78
C SER A 331 -10.72 -18.14 18.49
N GLU A 332 -11.48 -17.64 17.51
CA GLU A 332 -11.55 -16.21 17.16
C GLU A 332 -12.34 -15.39 18.19
N LYS A 333 -13.04 -16.05 19.13
CA LYS A 333 -13.78 -15.38 20.23
C LYS A 333 -12.90 -14.94 21.41
N ILE A 334 -11.62 -15.31 21.45
CA ILE A 334 -10.75 -15.04 22.61
C ILE A 334 -10.08 -13.67 22.45
N ALA A 335 -10.83 -12.59 22.67
CA ALA A 335 -10.25 -11.25 22.88
C ALA A 335 -11.18 -10.23 23.57
N ARG A 336 -12.37 -10.59 24.07
CA ARG A 336 -13.33 -9.60 24.63
C ARG A 336 -14.00 -9.97 25.95
N GLY A 337 -13.37 -10.80 26.78
CA GLY A 337 -14.03 -11.25 28.01
C GLY A 337 -13.12 -11.74 29.11
N GLU A 338 -12.12 -10.96 29.53
CA GLU A 338 -11.49 -11.16 30.85
C GLU A 338 -11.09 -9.81 31.48
N HIS A 339 -12.07 -8.96 31.79
CA HIS A 339 -11.94 -7.95 32.86
C HIS A 339 -13.32 -7.72 33.48
N GLN A 340 -13.81 -8.74 34.17
CA GLN A 340 -14.75 -8.58 35.28
C GLN A 340 -14.36 -9.59 36.35
N GLN A 341 -13.58 -9.12 37.31
CA GLN A 341 -13.78 -9.34 38.75
C GLN A 341 -13.16 -8.17 39.50
#